data_AF-A0A7C0ZJU2-F1
#
_entry.id   AF-A0A7C0ZJU2-F1
#
_cell.length_a   1.000
_cell.length_b   1.000
_cell.length_c   1.000
_cell.angle_alpha   90.00
_cell.angle_beta   90.00
_cell.angle_gamma   90.00
#
_symmetry.space_group_name_H-M   'P 1'
#
loop_
_entity.id
_entity.type
_entity.pdbx_description
1 polymer ?
#
loop_
_entity_poly.entity_id
_entity_poly.type
_entity_poly.pdbx_seq_one_letter_code
_entity_poly.pdbx_strand_id
1 'polypeptide(L)' 'MIGVVKDIWFIPNNELLIVQAQDQGKEVLIPFQKSSCVEVDLSQKKIVIAPPEGLLEI' A
#
# COMPACT_ATOMS: atom_id res chain seq x y z
N MET A 1 2.38 -10.92 5.18
CA MET A 1 1.53 -9.72 5.28
C MET A 1 2.47 -8.53 5.31
N ILE A 2 2.26 -7.51 4.47
CA ILE A 2 3.19 -6.37 4.39
C ILE A 2 2.91 -5.38 5.53
N GLY A 3 1.63 -5.11 5.81
CA GLY A 3 1.23 -4.19 6.85
C GLY A 3 -0.26 -3.92 6.87
N VAL A 4 -0.64 -2.87 7.61
CA VAL A 4 -2.03 -2.41 7.73
C VAL A 4 -2.13 -0.99 7.19
N VAL A 5 -3.10 -0.73 6.33
CA VAL A 5 -3.40 0.63 5.84
C VAL A 5 -3.87 1.48 7.02
N LYS A 6 -3.20 2.61 7.23
CA LYS A 6 -3.52 3.58 8.28
C LYS A 6 -4.28 4.78 7.73
N ASP A 7 -3.93 5.21 6.53
CA ASP A 7 -4.51 6.39 5.91
C ASP A 7 -4.34 6.36 4.39
N ILE A 8 -4.99 7.31 3.71
CA ILE A 8 -4.81 7.59 2.29
C ILE A 8 -4.49 9.06 2.13
N TRP A 9 -3.36 9.37 1.49
CA TRP A 9 -2.99 10.72 1.13
C TRP A 9 -3.36 11.03 -0.31
N PHE A 10 -4.08 12.14 -0.49
CA PHE A 10 -4.40 12.70 -1.80
C PHE A 10 -3.38 13.80 -2.11
N ILE A 11 -2.55 13.56 -3.13
CA ILE A 11 -1.54 14.53 -3.59
C ILE A 11 -1.87 14.95 -5.03
N PRO A 12 -1.32 16.06 -5.55
CA PRO A 12 -1.53 16.44 -6.93
C PRO A 12 -1.17 15.27 -7.87
N ASN A 13 -2.17 14.84 -8.65
CA ASN A 13 -2.07 13.79 -9.66
C ASN A 13 -1.86 12.36 -9.13
N ASN A 14 -1.92 12.12 -7.81
CA ASN A 14 -1.71 10.77 -7.28
C ASN A 14 -2.40 10.55 -5.92
N GLU A 15 -2.55 9.29 -5.55
CA GLU A 15 -3.09 8.84 -4.28
C GLU A 15 -2.11 7.86 -3.66
N LEU A 16 -1.86 7.95 -2.35
CA LEU A 16 -0.91 7.09 -1.65
C LEU A 16 -1.60 6.37 -0.49
N LEU A 17 -1.43 5.05 -0.43
CA LEU A 17 -1.73 4.27 0.76
C LEU A 17 -0.60 4.43 1.76
N ILE A 18 -0.95 4.81 2.98
CA ILE A 18 -0.02 4.84 4.12
C ILE A 18 -0.14 3.50 4.83
N VAL A 19 0.89 2.66 4.75
CA VAL A 19 0.88 1.30 5.29
C VAL A 19 1.87 1.20 6.43
N GLN A 20 1.37 0.84 7.62
CA GLN A 20 2.22 0.48 8.75
C GLN A 20 2.81 -0.91 8.51
N ALA A 21 4.11 -0.98 8.19
CA ALA A 21 4.79 -2.25 7.97
C ALA A 21 4.86 -3.08 9.26
N GLN A 22 4.72 -4.40 9.11
CA GLN A 22 4.70 -5.31 10.26
C GLN A 22 6.08 -5.45 10.93
N ASP A 23 7.17 -5.32 10.17
CA ASP A 23 8.48 -5.80 10.64
C ASP A 23 9.29 -4.78 11.45
N GLN A 24 9.07 -3.47 11.29
CA GLN A 24 9.97 -2.47 11.91
C GLN A 24 9.29 -1.16 12.34
N GLY A 25 7.96 -1.10 12.40
CA GLY A 25 7.26 0.15 12.69
C GLY A 25 7.43 1.23 11.60
N LYS A 26 8.07 0.91 10.48
CA LYS A 26 8.25 1.80 9.34
C LYS A 26 6.91 1.99 8.61
N GLU A 27 6.68 3.21 8.15
CA GLU A 27 5.59 3.51 7.23
C GLU A 27 6.06 3.31 5.80
N VAL A 28 5.21 2.68 4.99
CA VAL A 28 5.44 2.41 3.58
C VAL A 28 4.38 3.16 2.80
N LEU A 29 4.82 3.94 1.81
CA LEU A 29 3.96 4.69 0.91
C LEU A 29 3.79 3.90 -0.38
N ILE A 30 2.56 3.52 -0.69
CA ILE A 30 2.24 2.71 -1.88
C ILE A 30 1.30 3.50 -2.78
N PRO A 31 1.65 3.76 -4.05
CA PRO A 31 0.73 4.40 -4.99
C PRO A 31 -0.59 3.63 -5.11
N PHE A 32 -1.70 4.32 -4.87
CA PHE A 32 -3.04 3.75 -4.96
C PHE A 32 -3.57 3.82 -6.40
N GLN A 33 -2.93 3.07 -7.29
CA GLN A 33 -3.26 3.02 -8.70
C GLN A 33 -3.22 1.59 -9.21
N LYS A 34 -3.90 1.32 -10.34
CA LYS A 34 -4.08 -0.04 -10.89
C LYS A 34 -2.78 -0.79 -11.17
N SER A 35 -1.69 -0.07 -11.46
CA SER A 35 -0.38 -0.70 -11.70
C SER A 35 0.28 -1.26 -10.44
N SER A 36 -0.14 -0.80 -9.26
CA SER A 36 0.44 -1.20 -7.96
C SER A 36 -0.55 -1.99 -7.11
N CYS A 37 -1.85 -1.69 -7.19
CA CYS A 37 -2.91 -2.41 -6.49
C CYS A 37 -3.68 -3.30 -7.48
N VAL A 38 -3.42 -4.61 -7.42
CA VAL A 38 -4.00 -5.59 -8.36
C VAL A 38 -5.39 -6.07 -7.93
N GLU A 39 -5.70 -5.98 -6.63
CA GLU A 39 -7.01 -6.37 -6.09
C GLU A 39 -7.36 -5.56 -4.85
N VAL A 40 -8.61 -5.14 -4.73
CA VAL A 40 -9.16 -4.46 -3.54
C VAL A 40 -10.45 -5.17 -3.15
N ASP A 41 -10.41 -5.93 -2.06
CA ASP A 41 -11.58 -6.55 -1.47
C ASP A 41 -12.01 -5.75 -0.23
N LEU A 42 -13.08 -4.97 -0.38
CA LEU A 42 -13.65 -4.17 0.69
C LEU A 42 -14.41 -5.02 1.73
N SER A 43 -14.92 -6.19 1.34
CA SER A 43 -15.63 -7.10 2.25
C SER A 43 -14.65 -7.73 3.24
N GLN A 44 -13.47 -8.12 2.75
CA GLN A 44 -12.39 -8.69 3.57
C GLN A 44 -11.42 -7.64 4.11
N LYS A 45 -11.57 -6.36 3.74
CA LYS A 45 -10.63 -5.27 4.05
C LYS A 45 -9.19 -5.62 3.66
N LYS A 46 -9.03 -6.19 2.47
CA LYS A 46 -7.76 -6.70 1.95
C LYS A 46 -7.41 -6.02 0.64
N ILE A 47 -6.15 -5.61 0.52
CA ILE A 47 -5.59 -5.09 -0.73
C ILE A 47 -4.44 -6.00 -1.13
N VAL A 48 -4.47 -6.51 -2.36
CA VAL A 48 -3.36 -7.23 -2.96
C VAL A 48 -2.60 -6.24 -3.82
N ILE A 49 -1.30 -6.13 -3.56
CA ILE A 49 -0.40 -5.27 -4.31
C ILE A 49 0.59 -6.09 -5.12
N ALA A 50 0.98 -5.57 -6.28
CA ALA A 50 2.11 -6.04 -7.07
C ALA A 50 3.14 -4.90 -7.15
N PRO A 51 3.92 -4.69 -6.08
CA PRO A 51 4.93 -3.64 -6.09
C PRO A 51 6.03 -3.96 -7.11
N PRO A 52 6.59 -2.96 -7.80
CA PRO A 52 7.81 -3.16 -8.59
C PRO A 52 8.95 -3.67 -7.70
N GLU A 53 9.89 -4.39 -8.34
CA GLU A 53 11.08 -4.91 -7.69
C GLU A 53 11.84 -3.77 -6.98
N GLY A 54 12.22 -3.98 -5.72
CA GLY A 54 12.90 -2.98 -4.88
C GLY A 54 11.99 -1.99 -4.11
N LEU A 55 10.66 -1.99 -4.31
CA LEU A 55 9.77 -1.10 -3.55
C LEU A 55 9.60 -1.54 -2.08
N LEU A 56 9.65 -2.85 -1.84
CA LEU A 56 9.52 -3.46 -0.52
C LEU A 56 10.77 -4.26 -0.21
N GLU A 57 11.84 -3.58 0.18
CA GLU A 57 12.94 -4.20 0.90
C GLU A 57 12.54 -4.30 2.39
N ILE A 58 11.58 -5.20 2.67
CA ILE A 58 11.13 -5.55 4.03
C ILE A 58 11.95 -6.73 4.58
#